data_AF-A0A7K2Q183-F1
#
_entry.id   AF-A0A7K2Q183-F1
#
_cell.length_a   1.000
_cell.length_b   1.000
_cell.length_c   1.000
_cell.angle_alpha   90.00
_cell.angle_beta   90.00
_cell.angle_gamma   90.00
#
_symmetry.space_group_name_H-M   'P 1'
#
loop_
_entity.id
_entity.type
_entity.pdbx_description
1 polymer ?
#
loop_
_entity_poly.entity_id
_entity_poly.type
_entity_poly.pdbx_seq_one_letter_code
_entity_poly.pdbx_strand_id
1 'polypeptide(L)'
;RAEAAAAAGEATTAELLALTADLSSRHAAAHAAAAGLHAARERLAGAEREHAVRSSERLDAERRAAGRASRREALDREQAVLEAELALVRGDAPTVAARARTLEDRVRMVTGAAAALRRAEDTAARLKEADAQL
;
A
#
# COMPACT_ATOMS: atom_id res chain seq x y z
N ARG A 1 55.02 16.58 -66.72
CA ARG A 1 53.71 16.91 -67.36
C ARG A 1 52.93 15.64 -67.72
N ALA A 2 53.54 14.64 -68.37
CA ALA A 2 52.87 13.39 -68.72
C ALA A 2 52.40 12.56 -67.51
N GLU A 3 53.19 12.48 -66.44
CA GLU A 3 52.80 11.73 -65.22
C GLU A 3 51.63 12.36 -64.44
N ALA A 4 51.55 13.70 -64.43
CA ALA A 4 50.42 14.41 -63.82
C ALA A 4 49.12 14.23 -64.62
N ALA A 5 49.21 14.02 -65.94
CA ALA A 5 48.07 13.68 -66.79
C ALA A 5 47.69 12.19 -66.67
N ALA A 6 48.66 11.30 -66.51
CA ALA A 6 48.42 9.87 -66.31
C ALA A 6 47.74 9.56 -64.96
N ALA A 7 47.99 10.37 -63.93
CA ALA A 7 47.31 10.28 -62.64
C ALA A 7 45.89 10.90 -62.62
N ALA A 8 45.53 11.70 -63.64
CA ALA A 8 44.29 12.47 -63.64
C ALA A 8 43.04 11.68 -64.08
N GLY A 9 43.19 10.45 -64.60
CA GLY A 9 42.08 9.69 -65.16
C GLY A 9 41.51 10.30 -66.45
N GLU A 10 40.66 9.56 -67.16
CA GLU A 10 40.09 10.00 -68.46
C GLU A 10 38.96 11.05 -68.33
N ALA A 11 38.62 11.47 -67.11
CA ALA A 11 37.56 12.44 -66.88
C ALA A 11 37.97 13.84 -67.36
N THR A 12 37.09 14.44 -68.15
CA THR A 12 37.21 15.84 -68.54
C THR A 12 37.10 16.75 -67.31
N THR A 13 37.65 17.97 -67.43
CA THR A 13 37.51 19.00 -66.40
C THR A 13 36.06 19.32 -66.05
N ALA A 14 35.14 19.22 -67.02
CA ALA A 14 33.71 19.40 -66.80
C ALA A 14 33.09 18.28 -65.95
N GLU A 15 33.48 17.02 -66.18
CA GLU A 15 33.01 15.87 -65.40
C GLU A 15 33.51 15.94 -63.95
N LEU A 16 34.77 16.35 -63.75
CA LEU A 16 35.32 16.55 -62.40
C LEU A 16 34.59 17.66 -61.63
N LEU A 17 34.22 18.77 -62.29
CA LEU A 17 33.42 19.83 -61.68
C LEU A 17 32.02 19.36 -61.29
N ALA A 18 31.36 18.59 -62.16
CA ALA A 18 30.04 18.03 -61.87
C ALA A 18 30.08 17.05 -60.68
N LEU A 19 31.08 16.16 -60.65
CA LEU A 19 31.27 15.20 -59.56
C LEU A 19 31.56 15.91 -58.23
N THR A 20 32.36 16.98 -58.27
CA THR A 20 32.68 17.79 -57.09
C THR A 20 31.45 18.51 -56.56
N ALA A 21 30.63 19.10 -57.44
CA ALA A 21 29.39 19.77 -57.04
C ALA A 21 28.39 18.79 -56.38
N ASP A 22 28.25 17.58 -56.95
CA ASP A 22 27.41 16.52 -56.38
C ASP A 22 27.93 16.04 -55.01
N LEU A 23 29.24 15.80 -54.88
CA LEU A 23 29.86 15.43 -53.60
C LEU A 23 29.69 16.53 -52.54
N SER A 24 29.89 17.79 -52.90
CA SER A 24 29.68 18.92 -51.99
C SER A 24 28.23 19.03 -51.53
N SER A 25 27.27 18.82 -52.43
CA SER A 25 25.84 18.77 -52.10
C SER A 25 25.52 17.63 -51.13
N ARG A 26 25.97 16.42 -51.41
CA ARG A 26 25.79 15.24 -50.54
C ARG A 26 26.44 15.43 -49.17
N HIS A 27 27.64 16.02 -49.12
CA HIS A 27 28.32 16.33 -47.88
C HIS A 27 27.56 17.38 -47.06
N ALA A 28 27.09 18.45 -47.68
CA ALA A 28 26.30 19.48 -47.01
C ALA A 28 25.00 18.93 -46.43
N ALA A 29 24.30 18.05 -47.17
CA ALA A 29 23.10 17.37 -46.69
C ALA A 29 23.39 16.45 -45.49
N ALA A 30 24.45 15.64 -45.57
CA ALA A 30 24.87 14.78 -44.47
C ALA A 30 25.29 15.57 -43.23
N HIS A 31 26.02 16.68 -43.42
CA HIS A 31 26.43 17.57 -42.35
C HIS A 31 25.22 18.26 -41.69
N ALA A 32 24.25 18.71 -42.47
CA ALA A 32 23.02 19.31 -41.95
C ALA A 32 22.21 18.31 -41.12
N ALA A 33 22.09 17.06 -41.58
CA ALA A 33 21.45 15.99 -40.81
C ALA A 33 22.20 15.66 -39.51
N ALA A 34 23.54 15.66 -39.55
CA ALA A 34 24.37 15.40 -38.38
C ALA A 34 24.39 16.55 -37.37
N ALA A 35 24.25 17.80 -37.82
CA ALA A 35 24.34 18.99 -36.97
C ALA A 35 23.31 18.99 -35.82
N GLY A 36 22.12 18.42 -36.04
CA GLY A 36 21.07 18.32 -35.01
C GLY A 36 21.15 17.09 -34.11
N LEU A 37 22.00 16.12 -34.43
CA LEU A 37 22.00 14.80 -33.78
C LEU A 37 22.41 14.88 -32.31
N HIS A 38 23.43 15.67 -31.98
CA HIS A 38 23.87 15.82 -30.59
C HIS A 38 22.78 16.45 -29.72
N ALA A 39 22.16 17.54 -30.19
CA ALA A 39 21.05 18.18 -29.49
C ALA A 39 19.81 17.26 -29.37
N ALA A 40 19.55 16.39 -30.35
CA ALA A 40 18.49 15.38 -30.24
C ALA A 40 18.80 14.32 -29.18
N ARG A 41 20.05 13.84 -29.11
CA ARG A 41 20.51 12.88 -28.10
C ARG A 41 20.43 13.45 -26.69
N GLU A 42 20.84 14.69 -26.49
CA GLU A 42 20.75 15.35 -25.18
C GLU A 42 19.30 15.52 -24.72
N ARG A 43 18.40 15.90 -25.63
CA ARG A 43 16.96 15.98 -25.33
C ARG A 43 16.37 14.63 -24.97
N LEU A 44 16.73 13.57 -25.70
CA LEU A 44 16.29 12.21 -25.39
C LEU A 44 16.82 11.77 -24.02
N ALA A 45 18.10 11.95 -23.75
CA ALA A 45 18.71 11.61 -22.46
C ALA A 45 18.06 12.39 -21.31
N GLY A 46 17.67 13.65 -21.53
CA GLY A 46 16.89 14.44 -20.58
C GLY A 46 15.52 13.82 -20.31
N ALA A 47 14.77 13.49 -21.36
CA ALA A 47 13.45 12.88 -21.25
C ALA A 47 13.50 11.49 -20.58
N GLU A 48 14.52 10.68 -20.86
CA GLU A 48 14.72 9.38 -20.23
C GLU A 48 15.01 9.49 -18.73
N ARG A 49 15.86 10.44 -18.32
CA ARG A 49 16.10 10.72 -16.90
C ARG A 49 14.84 11.15 -16.19
N GLU A 50 14.07 12.05 -16.79
CA GLU A 50 12.79 12.50 -16.22
C GLU A 50 11.78 11.35 -16.12
N HIS A 51 11.67 10.53 -17.16
CA HIS A 51 10.80 9.35 -17.14
C HIS A 51 11.18 8.39 -16.02
N ALA A 52 12.48 8.12 -15.83
CA ALA A 52 12.97 7.26 -14.76
C ALA A 52 12.60 7.81 -13.38
N VAL A 53 12.79 9.11 -13.14
CA VAL A 53 12.41 9.77 -11.87
C VAL A 53 10.91 9.65 -11.63
N ARG A 54 10.07 10.05 -12.59
CA ARG A 54 8.60 9.98 -12.45
C ARG A 54 8.09 8.56 -12.28
N SER A 55 8.71 7.58 -12.93
CA SER A 55 8.34 6.17 -12.79
C SER A 55 8.68 5.65 -11.39
N SER A 56 9.83 6.01 -10.84
CA SER A 56 10.21 5.68 -9.46
C SER A 56 9.26 6.31 -8.44
N GLU A 57 8.95 7.60 -8.59
CA GLU A 57 8.02 8.32 -7.71
C GLU A 57 6.62 7.70 -7.73
N ARG A 58 6.14 7.29 -8.92
CA ARG A 58 4.86 6.60 -9.08
C ARG A 58 4.86 5.26 -8.35
N LEU A 59 5.90 4.44 -8.54
CA LEU A 59 6.03 3.14 -7.88
C LEU A 59 6.04 3.28 -6.35
N ASP A 60 6.75 4.28 -5.83
CA ASP A 60 6.80 4.52 -4.39
C ASP A 60 5.46 5.04 -3.85
N ALA A 61 4.74 5.86 -4.62
CA ALA A 61 3.38 6.28 -4.26
C ALA A 61 2.41 5.10 -4.23
N GLU A 62 2.46 4.19 -5.21
CA GLU A 62 1.68 2.97 -5.27
C GLU A 62 1.97 2.06 -4.06
N ARG A 63 3.26 1.85 -3.73
CA ARG A 63 3.67 1.07 -2.54
C ARG A 63 3.13 1.66 -1.24
N ARG A 64 3.21 2.99 -1.07
CA ARG A 64 2.65 3.68 0.10
C ARG A 64 1.13 3.54 0.17
N ALA A 65 0.44 3.64 -0.97
CA ALA A 65 -1.01 3.47 -1.03
C ALA A 65 -1.42 2.03 -0.66
N ALA A 66 -0.74 1.02 -1.21
CA ALA A 66 -0.96 -0.38 -0.87
C ALA A 66 -0.71 -0.67 0.62
N GLY A 67 0.37 -0.12 1.20
CA GLY A 67 0.66 -0.25 2.62
C GLY A 67 -0.43 0.37 3.52
N ARG A 68 -0.95 1.54 3.15
CA ARG A 68 -2.08 2.16 3.88
C ARG A 68 -3.36 1.36 3.75
N ALA A 69 -3.67 0.83 2.57
CA ALA A 69 -4.85 -0.01 2.35
C ALA A 69 -4.79 -1.29 3.20
N SER A 70 -3.67 -2.00 3.16
CA SER A 70 -3.46 -3.20 3.98
C SER A 70 -3.57 -2.93 5.48
N ARG A 71 -3.00 -1.81 5.96
CA ARG A 71 -3.13 -1.41 7.36
C ARG A 71 -4.58 -1.09 7.74
N ARG A 72 -5.32 -0.41 6.85
CA ARG A 72 -6.74 -0.13 7.07
C ARG A 72 -7.55 -1.43 7.16
N GLU A 73 -7.34 -2.36 6.24
CA GLU A 73 -8.02 -3.66 6.24
C GLU A 73 -7.70 -4.50 7.49
N ALA A 74 -6.48 -4.40 8.03
CA ALA A 74 -6.14 -5.02 9.31
C ALA A 74 -6.93 -4.40 10.47
N LEU A 75 -6.96 -3.06 10.54
CA LEU A 75 -7.72 -2.34 11.58
C LEU A 75 -9.22 -2.59 11.49
N ASP A 76 -9.79 -2.62 10.28
CA ASP A 76 -11.21 -2.90 10.07
C ASP A 76 -11.56 -4.32 10.58
N ARG A 77 -10.67 -5.30 10.39
CA ARG A 77 -10.84 -6.66 10.92
C ARG A 77 -10.71 -6.71 12.45
N GLU A 78 -9.70 -6.04 13.01
CA GLU A 78 -9.52 -5.95 14.47
C GLU A 78 -10.73 -5.28 15.14
N GLN A 79 -11.24 -4.19 14.56
CA GLN A 79 -12.43 -3.51 15.04
C GLN A 79 -13.66 -4.44 15.00
N ALA A 80 -13.88 -5.16 13.89
CA ALA A 80 -15.00 -6.09 13.78
C ALA A 80 -14.94 -7.22 14.82
N VAL A 81 -13.74 -7.73 15.12
CA VAL A 81 -13.54 -8.73 16.18
C VAL A 81 -13.87 -8.14 17.55
N LEU A 82 -13.36 -6.95 17.88
CA LEU A 82 -13.64 -6.29 19.15
C LEU A 82 -15.13 -5.96 19.32
N GLU A 83 -15.81 -5.53 18.25
CA GLU A 83 -17.26 -5.27 18.27
C GLU A 83 -18.05 -6.55 18.52
N ALA A 84 -17.66 -7.68 17.92
CA ALA A 84 -18.27 -8.98 18.16
C ALA A 84 -18.05 -9.47 19.60
N GLU A 85 -16.84 -9.31 20.14
CA GLU A 85 -16.54 -9.64 21.53
C GLU A 85 -17.34 -8.77 22.51
N LEU A 86 -17.42 -7.47 22.25
CA LEU A 86 -18.23 -6.55 23.07
C LEU A 86 -19.71 -6.91 23.02
N ALA A 87 -20.25 -7.29 21.86
CA ALA A 87 -21.63 -7.77 21.74
C ALA A 87 -21.86 -9.03 22.59
N LEU A 88 -20.93 -10.00 22.55
CA LEU A 88 -21.00 -11.22 23.34
C LEU A 88 -20.97 -10.94 24.85
N VAL A 89 -20.02 -10.14 25.32
CA VAL A 89 -19.83 -9.83 26.75
C VAL A 89 -21.02 -9.04 27.30
N ARG A 90 -21.52 -8.08 26.52
CA ARG A 90 -22.62 -7.20 26.90
C ARG A 90 -23.99 -7.90 26.87
N GLY A 91 -24.21 -8.81 25.92
CA GLY A 91 -25.55 -9.29 25.56
C GLY A 91 -26.48 -8.10 25.26
N ASP A 92 -27.69 -8.12 25.81
CA ASP A 92 -28.71 -7.08 25.55
C ASP A 92 -28.52 -5.78 26.35
N ALA A 93 -27.52 -5.69 27.22
CA ALA A 93 -27.28 -4.47 27.98
C ALA A 93 -26.79 -3.34 27.05
N PRO A 94 -27.01 -2.06 27.37
CA PRO A 94 -26.50 -0.96 26.53
C PRO A 94 -24.98 -0.78 26.64
N THR A 95 -24.40 -1.11 27.79
CA THR A 95 -22.96 -1.00 28.06
C THR A 95 -22.46 -2.19 28.89
N VAL A 96 -21.15 -2.45 28.84
CA VAL A 96 -20.50 -3.47 29.68
C VAL A 96 -20.73 -3.17 31.17
N ALA A 97 -20.66 -1.89 31.57
CA ALA A 97 -20.94 -1.47 32.95
C ALA A 97 -22.39 -1.75 33.37
N ALA A 98 -23.37 -1.59 32.47
CA ALA A 98 -24.77 -1.94 32.75
C ALA A 98 -24.95 -3.46 32.92
N ARG A 99 -24.27 -4.26 32.09
CA ARG A 99 -24.24 -5.72 32.23
C ARG A 99 -23.61 -6.14 33.55
N ALA A 100 -22.48 -5.53 33.93
CA ALA A 100 -21.78 -5.81 35.18
C ALA A 100 -22.70 -5.59 36.39
N ARG A 101 -23.36 -4.42 36.48
CA ARG A 101 -24.34 -4.15 37.56
C ARG A 101 -25.46 -5.18 37.61
N THR A 102 -26.01 -5.56 36.45
CA THR A 102 -27.05 -6.59 36.38
C THR A 102 -26.58 -7.94 36.92
N LEU A 103 -25.33 -8.32 36.60
CA LEU A 103 -24.74 -9.56 37.10
C LEU A 103 -24.44 -9.49 38.61
N GLU A 104 -23.93 -8.36 39.10
CA GLU A 104 -23.70 -8.12 40.53
C GLU A 104 -24.99 -8.23 41.36
N ASP A 105 -26.08 -7.65 40.87
CA ASP A 105 -27.38 -7.73 41.53
C ASP A 105 -27.91 -9.17 41.58
N ARG A 106 -27.75 -9.93 40.48
CA ARG A 106 -28.10 -11.36 40.43
C ARG A 106 -27.27 -12.17 41.42
N VAL A 107 -25.96 -11.93 41.49
CA VAL A 107 -25.07 -12.59 42.46
C VAL A 107 -25.51 -12.28 43.88
N ARG A 108 -25.82 -11.02 44.20
CA ARG A 108 -26.31 -10.61 45.53
C ARG A 108 -27.62 -11.30 45.90
N MET A 109 -28.55 -11.39 44.95
CA MET A 109 -29.83 -12.08 45.16
C MET A 109 -29.62 -13.58 45.45
N VAL A 110 -28.83 -14.27 44.62
CA VAL A 110 -28.60 -15.72 44.78
C VAL A 110 -27.86 -16.03 46.08
N THR A 111 -26.81 -15.27 46.40
CA THR A 111 -26.06 -15.44 47.65
C THR A 111 -26.91 -15.14 48.88
N GLY A 112 -27.78 -14.12 48.81
CA GLY A 112 -28.78 -13.82 49.84
C GLY A 112 -29.78 -14.96 50.05
N ALA A 113 -30.33 -15.51 48.96
CA ALA A 113 -31.25 -16.65 49.03
C ALA A 113 -30.60 -17.90 49.64
N ALA A 114 -29.37 -18.21 49.25
CA ALA A 114 -28.61 -19.32 49.82
C ALA A 114 -28.35 -19.13 51.32
N ALA A 115 -28.08 -17.91 51.77
CA ALA A 115 -27.90 -17.61 53.19
C ALA A 115 -29.23 -17.70 53.98
N ALA A 116 -30.36 -17.31 53.37
CA ALA A 116 -31.67 -17.47 53.99
C ALA A 116 -32.06 -18.96 54.13
N LEU A 117 -31.80 -19.77 53.10
CA LEU A 117 -32.04 -21.22 53.13
C LEU A 117 -31.25 -21.90 54.27
N ARG A 118 -29.94 -21.62 54.37
CA ARG A 118 -29.12 -22.17 55.47
C ARG A 118 -29.67 -21.80 56.84
N ARG A 119 -30.10 -20.55 57.04
CA ARG A 119 -30.72 -20.12 58.31
C ARG A 119 -32.03 -20.86 58.60
N ALA A 120 -32.83 -21.14 57.58
CA ALA A 120 -34.07 -21.90 57.73
C ALA A 120 -33.78 -23.36 58.10
N GLU A 121 -32.80 -23.99 57.45
CA GLU A 121 -32.33 -25.34 57.76
C GLU A 121 -31.81 -25.44 59.20
N ASP A 122 -30.96 -24.49 59.63
CA ASP A 122 -30.46 -24.42 61.00
C ASP A 122 -31.59 -24.27 62.03
N THR A 123 -32.59 -23.46 61.72
CA THR A 123 -33.76 -23.24 62.59
C THR A 123 -34.62 -24.49 62.70
N ALA A 124 -34.86 -25.17 61.58
CA ALA A 124 -35.59 -26.44 61.55
C ALA A 124 -34.86 -27.54 62.33
N ALA A 125 -33.54 -27.60 62.24
CA ALA A 125 -32.72 -28.55 63.00
C ALA A 125 -32.84 -28.30 64.51
N ARG A 126 -32.77 -27.04 64.96
CA ARG A 126 -32.95 -26.67 66.36
C ARG A 126 -34.35 -26.96 66.88
N LEU A 127 -35.39 -26.71 66.08
CA LEU A 127 -36.77 -27.06 66.43
C LEU A 127 -36.91 -28.57 66.65
N LYS A 128 -36.35 -29.38 65.73
CA LYS A 128 -36.35 -30.83 65.85
C LYS A 128 -35.60 -31.32 67.10
N GLU A 129 -34.48 -30.69 67.44
CA GLU A 129 -33.72 -31.00 68.66
C GLU A 129 -34.54 -30.67 69.92
N ALA A 130 -35.20 -29.51 69.95
CA ALA A 130 -36.06 -29.12 71.06
C ALA A 130 -37.27 -30.07 71.23
N ASP A 131 -37.91 -30.45 70.13
CA ASP A 131 -39.01 -31.44 70.15
C ASP A 131 -38.56 -32.81 70.67
N ALA A 132 -37.31 -33.22 70.40
CA ALA A 132 -36.77 -34.48 70.90
C ALA A 132 -36.42 -34.46 72.40
N GLN A 133 -36.41 -33.28 73.04
CA GLN A 133 -36.10 -33.10 74.47
C GLN A 133 -37.37 -33.00 75.35
N LEU A 134 -38.56 -32.98 74.76
CA LEU A 134 -39.87 -33.00 75.44
C LEU A 134 -40.42 -34.43 75.54
#